data_AF-A0A7K4D6Y5-F1
#
_entry.id   AF-A0A7K4D6Y5-F1
#
_cell.length_a   1.000
_cell.length_b   1.000
_cell.length_c   1.000
_cell.angle_alpha   90.00
_cell.angle_beta   90.00
_cell.angle_gamma   90.00
#
_symmetry.space_group_name_H-M   'P 1'
#
loop_
_entity.id
_entity.type
_entity.pdbx_description
1 polymer ?
#
loop_
_entity_poly.entity_id
_entity_poly.type
_entity_poly.pdbx_seq_one_letter_code
_entity_poly.pdbx_strand_id
1 'polypeptide(L)'
;MIVEDAICSFCGCLCDDINVEVEENKVKRVRHACRLGSSKIMGHGRIRSPMVRKDGELKEVSYQQAYDRAAEILLAASKPLLYGWASTVCEAQKKGILLAEEVGGVLDSTATVCHGPSVIGIEEKGLPGATLGQVKNTADTIVFWGCNPAEAHPRHSLRYSSNACGRFTPEGRSAKKIIVVDVRETRTSKNADKLVIIQPGTDYEVISALRMLVAGKGDMVPEEVGGVAKNELASLSQMLLAAKFGAVFFGLGITHSRGRYKNIDNALSLVTDLNSHTKFVIMPMRGHYNVGG
;
A
#
# COMPACT_ATOMS: atom_id res chain seq x y z
N MET A 1 -23.51 22.72 -7.89
CA MET A 1 -22.39 23.17 -7.03
C MET A 1 -21.14 22.36 -7.36
N ILE A 2 -19.96 22.93 -7.14
CA ILE A 2 -18.69 22.20 -7.22
C ILE A 2 -18.16 22.06 -5.80
N VAL A 3 -17.86 20.83 -5.39
CA VAL A 3 -17.09 20.56 -4.17
C VAL A 3 -15.64 20.40 -4.60
N GLU A 4 -14.80 21.33 -4.17
CA GLU A 4 -13.35 21.32 -4.42
C GLU A 4 -12.62 20.58 -3.31
N ASP A 5 -11.40 20.12 -3.60
CA ASP A 5 -10.50 19.45 -2.64
C ASP A 5 -11.14 18.28 -1.88
N ALA A 6 -12.03 17.55 -2.55
CA ALA A 6 -12.65 16.37 -1.97
C ALA A 6 -11.63 15.23 -1.83
N ILE A 7 -11.77 14.45 -0.75
CA ILE A 7 -10.89 13.32 -0.48
C ILE A 7 -11.42 12.05 -1.18
N CYS A 8 -10.56 11.43 -1.99
CA CYS A 8 -10.81 10.14 -2.60
C CYS A 8 -10.70 9.01 -1.58
N SER A 9 -11.83 8.37 -1.27
CA SER A 9 -11.91 7.26 -0.32
C SER A 9 -11.63 5.88 -0.94
N PHE A 10 -10.82 5.76 -2.00
CA PHE A 10 -10.58 4.47 -2.66
C PHE A 10 -9.33 3.75 -2.12
N CYS A 11 -8.14 4.17 -2.52
CA CYS A 11 -6.86 3.56 -2.16
C CYS A 11 -6.05 4.43 -1.19
N GLY A 12 -4.97 3.89 -0.64
CA GLY A 12 -4.06 4.57 0.29
C GLY A 12 -3.33 5.79 -0.26
N CYS A 13 -3.51 6.16 -1.53
CA CYS A 13 -3.04 7.47 -2.04
C CYS A 13 -3.79 8.65 -1.43
N LEU A 14 -5.04 8.43 -0.99
CA LEU A 14 -5.88 9.44 -0.34
C LEU A 14 -5.85 10.80 -1.07
N CYS A 15 -6.14 10.79 -2.38
CA CYS A 15 -6.05 12.01 -3.18
C CYS A 15 -7.05 13.07 -2.68
N ASP A 16 -6.57 14.28 -2.44
CA ASP A 16 -7.24 15.39 -1.74
C ASP A 16 -7.49 16.60 -2.66
N ASP A 17 -7.38 16.42 -3.97
CA ASP A 17 -7.52 17.44 -5.02
C ASP A 17 -8.66 17.10 -6.00
N ILE A 18 -9.67 16.35 -5.53
CA ILE A 18 -10.76 15.87 -6.36
C ILE A 18 -11.86 16.93 -6.42
N ASN A 19 -12.29 17.28 -7.64
CA ASN A 19 -13.43 18.16 -7.83
C ASN A 19 -14.67 17.34 -8.19
N VAL A 20 -15.76 17.54 -7.43
CA VAL A 20 -17.02 16.82 -7.59
C VAL A 20 -18.12 17.80 -7.98
N GLU A 21 -18.68 17.63 -9.17
CA GLU A 21 -19.82 18.42 -9.66
C GLU A 21 -21.12 17.75 -9.20
N VAL A 22 -21.92 18.47 -8.42
CA VAL A 22 -23.18 18.01 -7.84
C VAL A 22 -24.34 18.87 -8.32
N GLU A 23 -25.40 18.22 -8.78
CA GLU A 23 -26.65 18.85 -9.25
C GLU A 23 -27.83 17.99 -8.80
N GLU A 24 -28.88 18.63 -8.27
CA GLU A 24 -30.07 17.95 -7.74
C GLU A 24 -29.72 16.81 -6.75
N ASN A 25 -28.74 17.08 -5.87
CA ASN A 25 -28.23 16.11 -4.89
C ASN A 25 -27.67 14.81 -5.50
N LYS A 26 -27.22 14.87 -6.76
CA LYS A 26 -26.57 13.76 -7.47
C LYS A 26 -25.20 14.18 -7.98
N VAL A 27 -24.22 13.29 -7.86
CA VAL A 27 -22.91 13.46 -8.47
C VAL A 27 -23.06 13.31 -9.98
N LYS A 28 -22.73 14.36 -10.74
CA LYS A 28 -22.80 14.37 -12.20
C LYS A 28 -21.44 14.11 -12.85
N ARG A 29 -20.37 14.60 -12.23
CA ARG A 29 -19.01 14.48 -12.75
C ARG A 29 -17.99 14.52 -11.63
N VAL A 30 -16.91 13.78 -11.82
CA VAL A 30 -15.74 13.74 -10.93
C VAL A 30 -14.50 14.03 -11.76
N ARG A 31 -13.76 15.07 -11.38
CA ARG A 31 -12.51 15.48 -12.03
C ARG A 31 -11.31 15.20 -11.12
N HIS A 32 -10.14 15.09 -11.73
CA HIS A 32 -8.87 14.76 -11.08
C HIS A 32 -8.82 13.39 -10.37
N ALA A 33 -9.90 12.61 -10.32
CA ALA A 33 -9.85 11.23 -9.87
C ALA A 33 -9.32 10.30 -10.97
N CYS A 34 -8.61 9.24 -10.60
CA CYS A 34 -8.38 8.12 -11.52
C CYS A 34 -9.70 7.36 -11.75
N ARG A 35 -9.70 6.41 -12.71
CA ARG A 35 -10.86 5.57 -13.02
C ARG A 35 -11.47 4.91 -11.79
N LEU A 36 -10.65 4.42 -10.85
CA LEU A 36 -11.12 3.75 -9.63
C LEU A 36 -11.79 4.72 -8.66
N GLY A 37 -11.17 5.88 -8.42
CA GLY A 37 -11.73 6.92 -7.56
C GLY A 37 -13.03 7.51 -8.13
N SER A 38 -13.04 7.80 -9.44
CA SER A 38 -14.22 8.31 -10.15
C SER A 38 -15.36 7.30 -10.08
N SER A 39 -15.09 6.02 -10.36
CA SER A 39 -16.11 4.96 -10.26
C SER A 39 -16.70 4.83 -8.85
N LYS A 40 -15.89 5.00 -7.79
CA LYS A 40 -16.40 4.97 -6.41
C LYS A 40 -17.29 6.17 -6.09
N ILE A 41 -16.87 7.37 -6.48
CA ILE A 41 -17.57 8.63 -6.15
C ILE A 41 -18.86 8.79 -6.97
N MET A 42 -18.88 8.34 -8.22
CA MET A 42 -20.09 8.33 -9.07
C MET A 42 -21.19 7.39 -8.54
N GLY A 43 -20.86 6.49 -7.61
CA GLY A 43 -21.80 5.58 -6.98
C GLY A 43 -22.01 4.26 -7.73
N HIS A 44 -22.65 3.32 -7.04
CA HIS A 44 -23.01 1.99 -7.53
C HIS A 44 -24.37 1.57 -6.94
N GLY A 45 -24.85 0.37 -7.27
CA GLY A 45 -26.08 -0.19 -6.69
C GLY A 45 -26.07 -0.07 -5.16
N ARG A 46 -27.09 0.61 -4.60
CA ARG A 46 -27.16 0.96 -3.19
C ARG A 46 -28.29 0.19 -2.52
N ILE A 47 -27.95 -0.56 -1.47
CA ILE A 47 -28.92 -1.13 -0.54
C ILE A 47 -29.56 0.02 0.25
N ARG A 48 -30.90 0.10 0.24
CA ARG A 48 -31.68 1.22 0.80
C ARG A 48 -32.23 0.93 2.19
N SER A 49 -32.49 -0.33 2.51
CA SER A 49 -33.08 -0.78 3.77
C SER A 49 -32.17 -1.81 4.43
N PRO A 50 -32.09 -1.87 5.77
CA PRO A 50 -31.47 -2.99 6.45
C PRO A 50 -32.29 -4.26 6.20
N MET A 51 -31.62 -5.42 6.21
CA MET A 51 -32.24 -6.70 5.91
C MET A 51 -31.77 -7.76 6.92
N VAL A 52 -32.67 -8.66 7.29
CA VAL A 52 -32.37 -9.84 8.12
C VAL A 52 -32.72 -11.10 7.33
N ARG A 53 -31.85 -12.11 7.37
CA ARG A 53 -32.11 -13.38 6.71
C ARG A 53 -33.10 -14.21 7.51
N LYS A 54 -34.22 -14.61 6.88
CA LYS A 54 -35.23 -15.51 7.42
C LYS A 54 -35.54 -16.57 6.37
N ASP A 55 -35.47 -17.85 6.73
CA ASP A 55 -35.76 -18.98 5.85
C ASP A 55 -34.94 -18.96 4.55
N GLY A 56 -33.66 -18.58 4.65
CA GLY A 56 -32.75 -18.49 3.51
C GLY A 56 -32.83 -17.17 2.72
N GLU A 57 -33.87 -16.35 2.90
CA GLU A 57 -34.09 -15.13 2.13
C GLU A 57 -33.80 -13.86 2.94
N LEU A 58 -33.30 -12.80 2.30
CA LEU A 58 -33.14 -11.49 2.91
C LEU A 58 -34.48 -10.74 2.89
N LYS A 59 -34.97 -10.36 4.06
CA LYS A 59 -36.20 -9.58 4.21
C LYS A 59 -35.89 -8.20 4.78
N GLU A 60 -36.46 -7.16 4.21
CA GLU A 60 -36.33 -5.79 4.72
C GLU A 60 -36.93 -5.66 6.12
N VAL A 61 -36.28 -4.90 6.98
CA VAL A 61 -36.69 -4.66 8.37
C VAL A 61 -36.45 -3.19 8.74
N SER A 62 -36.95 -2.76 9.91
CA SER A 62 -36.56 -1.46 10.46
C SER A 62 -35.12 -1.46 10.97
N TYR A 63 -34.52 -0.26 11.11
CA TYR A 63 -33.20 -0.14 11.75
C TYR A 63 -33.18 -0.71 13.17
N GLN A 64 -34.22 -0.47 13.97
CA GLN A 64 -34.30 -1.00 15.33
C GLN A 64 -34.26 -2.53 15.34
N GLN A 65 -35.04 -3.19 14.48
CA GLN A 65 -35.05 -4.65 14.36
C GLN A 65 -33.69 -5.21 13.93
N ALA A 66 -32.98 -4.50 13.04
CA ALA A 66 -31.63 -4.89 12.63
C ALA A 66 -30.60 -4.72 13.76
N TYR A 67 -30.71 -3.64 14.54
CA TYR A 67 -29.84 -3.40 15.69
C TYR A 67 -30.06 -4.42 16.80
N ASP A 68 -31.31 -4.68 17.17
CA ASP A 68 -31.67 -5.68 18.18
C ASP A 68 -31.11 -7.05 17.77
N ARG A 69 -31.31 -7.45 16.51
CA ARG A 69 -30.80 -8.72 16.00
C ARG A 69 -29.27 -8.79 16.00
N ALA A 70 -28.58 -7.71 15.65
CA ALA A 70 -27.13 -7.67 15.68
C ALA A 70 -26.60 -7.75 17.12
N ALA A 71 -27.22 -7.04 18.07
CA ALA A 71 -26.87 -7.08 19.48
C ALA A 71 -27.09 -8.48 20.09
N GLU A 72 -28.22 -9.13 19.80
CA GLU A 72 -28.48 -10.52 20.21
C GLU A 72 -27.36 -11.48 19.77
N ILE A 73 -26.92 -11.37 18.51
CA ILE A 73 -25.86 -12.24 17.96
C ILE A 73 -24.53 -11.99 18.69
N LEU A 74 -24.18 -10.72 18.89
CA LEU A 74 -22.92 -10.36 19.55
C LEU A 74 -22.90 -10.79 21.02
N LEU A 75 -24.00 -10.60 21.75
CA LEU A 75 -24.13 -11.00 23.16
C LEU A 75 -24.18 -12.52 23.35
N ALA A 76 -24.73 -13.26 22.38
CA ALA A 76 -24.77 -14.72 22.43
C ALA A 76 -23.44 -15.39 22.02
N ALA A 77 -22.53 -14.65 21.38
CA ALA A 77 -21.27 -15.19 20.89
C ALA A 77 -20.23 -15.33 22.02
N SER A 78 -19.60 -16.50 22.14
CA SER A 78 -18.52 -16.70 23.12
C SER A 78 -17.19 -16.05 22.72
N LYS A 79 -17.00 -15.75 21.43
CA LYS A 79 -15.79 -15.11 20.89
C LYS A 79 -16.10 -14.37 19.58
N PRO A 80 -16.82 -13.24 19.63
CA PRO A 80 -17.20 -12.51 18.42
C PRO A 80 -15.97 -11.91 17.72
N LEU A 81 -15.97 -11.94 16.38
CA LEU A 81 -14.96 -11.28 15.53
C LEU A 81 -15.59 -10.05 14.86
N LEU A 82 -14.96 -8.91 15.07
CA LEU A 82 -15.32 -7.62 14.53
C LEU A 82 -14.27 -7.23 13.47
N TYR A 83 -14.54 -7.56 12.21
CA TYR A 83 -13.56 -7.48 11.12
C TYR A 83 -13.87 -6.43 10.04
N GLY A 84 -12.84 -5.76 9.52
CA GLY A 84 -12.91 -4.94 8.30
C GLY A 84 -12.28 -3.56 8.45
N TRP A 85 -13.10 -2.57 8.84
CA TRP A 85 -12.74 -1.21 9.30
C TRP A 85 -11.96 -0.28 8.35
N ALA A 86 -11.25 -0.78 7.34
CA ALA A 86 -10.36 0.01 6.50
C ALA A 86 -11.07 0.91 5.48
N SER A 87 -12.40 0.78 5.36
CA SER A 87 -13.25 1.58 4.48
C SER A 87 -14.29 2.43 5.23
N THR A 88 -13.95 2.86 6.45
CA THR A 88 -14.73 3.84 7.24
C THR A 88 -13.80 4.88 7.87
N VAL A 89 -14.36 5.90 8.51
CA VAL A 89 -13.60 6.98 9.19
C VAL A 89 -13.14 6.56 10.59
N CYS A 90 -12.13 7.25 11.13
CA CYS A 90 -11.51 6.90 12.42
C CYS A 90 -12.48 7.00 13.60
N GLU A 91 -13.46 7.89 13.53
CA GLU A 91 -14.51 8.02 14.55
C GLU A 91 -15.34 6.74 14.66
N ALA A 92 -15.65 6.10 13.52
CA ALA A 92 -16.36 4.83 13.49
C ALA A 92 -15.47 3.67 13.94
N GLN A 93 -14.20 3.67 13.56
CA GLN A 93 -13.22 2.67 14.02
C GLN A 93 -13.09 2.71 15.56
N LYS A 94 -13.02 3.90 16.15
CA LYS A 94 -13.01 4.09 17.61
C LYS A 94 -14.24 3.50 18.29
N LYS A 95 -15.43 3.65 17.68
CA LYS A 95 -16.65 3.00 18.19
C LYS A 95 -16.61 1.49 18.05
N GLY A 96 -16.00 0.97 16.99
CA GLY A 96 -15.75 -0.46 16.81
C GLY A 96 -14.85 -1.05 17.90
N ILE A 97 -13.79 -0.35 18.29
CA ILE A 97 -12.91 -0.75 19.41
C ILE A 97 -13.70 -0.85 20.71
N LEU A 98 -14.45 0.19 21.06
CA LEU A 98 -15.27 0.20 22.28
C LEU A 98 -16.33 -0.91 22.26
N LEU A 99 -16.93 -1.18 21.10
CA LEU A 99 -17.87 -2.29 20.96
C LEU A 99 -17.19 -3.64 21.17
N ALA A 100 -16.00 -3.85 20.60
CA ALA A 100 -15.25 -5.10 20.77
C ALA A 100 -14.87 -5.33 22.24
N GLU A 101 -14.48 -4.29 22.97
CA GLU A 101 -14.21 -4.35 24.41
C GLU A 101 -15.47 -4.75 25.20
N GLU A 102 -16.60 -4.09 24.93
CA GLU A 102 -17.88 -4.35 25.61
C GLU A 102 -18.35 -5.81 25.44
N VAL A 103 -18.21 -6.37 24.24
CA VAL A 103 -18.68 -7.74 23.93
C VAL A 103 -17.61 -8.82 24.15
N GLY A 104 -16.43 -8.47 24.65
CA GLY A 104 -15.31 -9.42 24.80
C GLY A 104 -14.84 -10.02 23.47
N GLY A 105 -14.92 -9.24 22.39
CA GLY A 105 -14.63 -9.65 21.02
C GLY A 105 -13.19 -9.41 20.58
N VAL A 106 -12.83 -10.05 19.46
CA VAL A 106 -11.59 -9.76 18.73
C VAL A 106 -11.90 -8.72 17.67
N LEU A 107 -11.20 -7.59 17.69
CA LEU A 107 -11.22 -6.60 16.63
C LEU A 107 -10.04 -6.83 15.68
N ASP A 108 -10.29 -6.89 14.38
CA ASP A 108 -9.24 -6.99 13.38
C ASP A 108 -9.62 -6.24 12.09
N SER A 109 -8.65 -5.85 11.27
CA SER A 109 -8.88 -5.10 10.03
C SER A 109 -8.35 -5.84 8.81
N THR A 110 -8.63 -5.32 7.62
CA THR A 110 -8.05 -5.84 6.37
C THR A 110 -6.52 -5.79 6.33
N ALA A 111 -5.85 -5.16 7.32
CA ALA A 111 -4.39 -5.21 7.44
C ALA A 111 -3.88 -6.66 7.48
N THR A 112 -4.54 -7.58 8.20
CA THR A 112 -4.06 -8.97 8.37
C THR A 112 -3.95 -9.76 7.06
N VAL A 113 -4.73 -9.39 6.05
CA VAL A 113 -4.69 -9.97 4.69
C VAL A 113 -4.03 -9.05 3.65
N CYS A 114 -3.27 -8.05 4.11
CA CYS A 114 -2.65 -7.02 3.26
C CYS A 114 -1.22 -6.71 3.73
N HIS A 115 -1.06 -5.68 4.56
CA HIS A 115 0.22 -5.21 5.09
C HIS A 115 0.46 -5.59 6.56
N GLY A 116 -0.30 -6.54 7.11
CA GLY A 116 -0.08 -7.13 8.43
C GLY A 116 1.34 -7.68 8.60
N PRO A 117 1.90 -8.41 7.61
CA PRO A 117 3.32 -8.79 7.62
C PRO A 117 4.27 -7.58 7.71
N SER A 118 3.87 -6.43 7.18
CA SER A 118 4.66 -5.20 7.29
C SER A 118 4.66 -4.63 8.71
N VAL A 119 3.53 -4.71 9.41
CA VAL A 119 3.44 -4.28 10.82
C VAL A 119 4.43 -5.09 11.66
N ILE A 120 4.41 -6.42 11.53
CA ILE A 120 5.32 -7.32 12.26
C ILE A 120 6.79 -7.02 11.92
N GLY A 121 7.13 -6.84 10.64
CA GLY A 121 8.50 -6.51 10.24
C GLY A 121 8.98 -5.16 10.80
N ILE A 122 8.09 -4.15 10.85
CA ILE A 122 8.38 -2.84 11.44
C ILE A 122 8.57 -2.94 12.96
N GLU A 123 7.77 -3.75 13.65
CA GLU A 123 7.96 -4.01 15.09
C GLU A 123 9.33 -4.66 15.37
N GLU A 124 9.80 -5.56 14.52
CA GLU A 124 11.09 -6.24 14.69
C GLU A 124 12.31 -5.36 14.36
N LYS A 125 12.23 -4.47 13.35
CA LYS A 125 13.39 -3.74 12.79
C LYS A 125 13.32 -2.22 12.82
N GLY A 126 12.16 -1.67 13.12
CA GLY A 126 11.88 -0.24 12.95
C GLY A 126 11.58 0.13 11.49
N LEU A 127 11.18 1.39 11.27
CA LEU A 127 10.81 1.92 9.97
C LEU A 127 11.65 3.16 9.61
N PRO A 128 12.63 3.06 8.71
CA PRO A 128 13.28 4.22 8.11
C PRO A 128 12.34 4.86 7.06
N GLY A 129 11.27 5.51 7.54
CA GLY A 129 10.20 6.09 6.71
C GLY A 129 10.41 7.56 6.32
N ALA A 130 9.46 8.08 5.55
CA ALA A 130 9.32 9.51 5.19
C ALA A 130 7.86 9.83 4.88
N THR A 131 7.53 11.11 4.69
CA THR A 131 6.25 11.51 4.09
C THR A 131 6.33 11.46 2.56
N LEU A 132 5.18 11.33 1.88
CA LEU A 132 5.12 11.42 0.41
C LEU A 132 5.59 12.78 -0.12
N GLY A 133 5.43 13.85 0.68
CA GLY A 133 5.96 15.17 0.34
C GLY A 133 7.49 15.22 0.32
N GLN A 134 8.16 14.50 1.23
CA GLN A 134 9.61 14.37 1.19
C GLN A 134 10.05 13.60 -0.05
N VAL A 135 9.47 12.42 -0.31
CA VAL A 135 9.77 11.62 -1.52
C VAL A 135 9.59 12.44 -2.79
N LYS A 136 8.43 13.10 -2.95
CA LYS A 136 8.13 13.94 -4.12
C LYS A 136 9.25 14.94 -4.37
N ASN A 137 9.69 15.63 -3.31
CA ASN A 137 10.58 16.77 -3.42
C ASN A 137 12.06 16.39 -3.56
N THR A 138 12.51 15.29 -2.95
CA THR A 138 13.95 14.96 -2.83
C THR A 138 14.38 13.70 -3.56
N ALA A 139 13.49 12.71 -3.75
CA ALA A 139 13.93 11.40 -4.21
C ALA A 139 14.37 11.42 -5.68
N ASP A 140 15.60 10.99 -5.93
CA ASP A 140 16.18 10.82 -7.26
C ASP A 140 16.25 9.34 -7.68
N THR A 141 16.04 8.41 -6.75
CA THR A 141 15.89 6.98 -7.03
C THR A 141 14.60 6.44 -6.41
N ILE A 142 13.75 5.81 -7.22
CA ILE A 142 12.50 5.20 -6.79
C ILE A 142 12.54 3.70 -7.11
N VAL A 143 12.32 2.87 -6.10
CA VAL A 143 12.19 1.42 -6.26
C VAL A 143 10.74 1.03 -6.01
N PHE A 144 10.09 0.37 -6.97
CA PHE A 144 8.83 -0.33 -6.74
C PHE A 144 9.11 -1.83 -6.63
N TRP A 145 8.94 -2.39 -5.43
CA TRP A 145 9.19 -3.80 -5.15
C TRP A 145 7.91 -4.56 -4.89
N GLY A 146 7.58 -5.52 -5.75
CA GLY A 146 6.38 -6.35 -5.60
C GLY A 146 5.09 -5.51 -5.55
N CYS A 147 5.04 -4.41 -6.31
CA CYS A 147 3.87 -3.56 -6.39
C CYS A 147 3.67 -2.98 -7.80
N ASN A 148 2.40 -2.77 -8.16
CA ASN A 148 2.00 -2.21 -9.44
C ASN A 148 1.10 -0.98 -9.23
N PRO A 149 1.66 0.17 -8.79
CA PRO A 149 0.90 1.40 -8.57
C PRO A 149 0.12 1.87 -9.79
N ALA A 150 0.56 1.60 -11.02
CA ALA A 150 -0.19 1.97 -12.23
C ALA A 150 -1.61 1.38 -12.28
N GLU A 151 -1.83 0.23 -11.63
CA GLU A 151 -3.16 -0.41 -11.49
C GLU A 151 -3.76 -0.20 -10.10
N ALA A 152 -2.98 -0.37 -9.03
CA ALA A 152 -3.50 -0.38 -7.65
C ALA A 152 -3.62 1.02 -7.03
N HIS A 153 -2.74 1.94 -7.43
CA HIS A 153 -2.62 3.29 -6.86
C HIS A 153 -2.40 4.31 -7.99
N PRO A 154 -3.33 4.47 -8.96
CA PRO A 154 -3.00 4.97 -10.29
C PRO A 154 -2.43 6.40 -10.36
N ARG A 155 -2.69 7.23 -9.33
CA ARG A 155 -2.16 8.60 -9.24
C ARG A 155 -0.85 8.70 -8.44
N HIS A 156 -0.33 7.61 -7.89
CA HIS A 156 0.85 7.62 -7.02
C HIS A 156 2.11 8.12 -7.75
N SER A 157 2.32 7.65 -8.99
CA SER A 157 3.43 8.09 -9.84
C SER A 157 3.39 9.58 -10.11
N LEU A 158 2.23 10.09 -10.50
CA LEU A 158 2.01 11.49 -10.86
C LEU A 158 2.07 12.44 -9.67
N ARG A 159 1.52 12.05 -8.51
CA ARG A 159 1.44 12.94 -7.34
C ARG A 159 2.68 12.91 -6.46
N TYR A 160 3.32 11.74 -6.30
CA TYR A 160 4.24 11.53 -5.16
C TYR A 160 5.59 10.92 -5.51
N SER A 161 5.76 10.29 -6.67
CA SER A 161 6.92 9.43 -6.92
C SER A 161 7.49 9.60 -8.32
N SER A 162 7.39 8.57 -9.17
CA SER A 162 8.21 8.44 -10.38
C SER A 162 8.07 9.57 -11.39
N ASN A 163 6.91 10.24 -11.44
CA ASN A 163 6.60 11.25 -12.45
C ASN A 163 6.31 12.62 -11.83
N ALA A 164 6.38 12.74 -10.51
CA ALA A 164 6.06 13.97 -9.81
C ALA A 164 7.22 14.97 -9.93
N CYS A 165 6.92 16.21 -10.30
CA CYS A 165 7.86 17.32 -10.21
C CYS A 165 8.04 17.71 -8.72
N GLY A 166 9.28 17.70 -8.27
CA GLY A 166 9.68 18.01 -6.90
C GLY A 166 10.52 19.27 -6.81
N ARG A 167 10.69 19.81 -5.59
CA ARG A 167 11.55 20.98 -5.36
C ARG A 167 13.00 20.77 -5.81
N PHE A 168 13.58 19.60 -5.57
CA PHE A 168 14.96 19.25 -5.93
C PHE A 168 15.05 18.29 -7.12
N THR A 169 13.91 17.94 -7.70
CA THR A 169 13.78 17.17 -8.95
C THR A 169 12.72 17.83 -9.84
N PRO A 170 12.91 19.09 -10.26
CA PRO A 170 11.90 19.86 -10.98
C PRO A 170 11.57 19.27 -12.37
N GLU A 171 12.51 18.55 -12.98
CA GLU A 171 12.33 17.87 -14.27
C GLU A 171 11.47 16.60 -14.16
N GLY A 172 11.02 16.24 -12.94
CA GLY A 172 10.11 15.13 -12.70
C GLY A 172 10.73 13.79 -13.09
N ARG A 173 10.13 13.09 -14.07
CA ARG A 173 10.53 11.72 -14.45
C ARG A 173 11.97 11.63 -14.94
N SER A 174 12.47 12.62 -15.68
CA SER A 174 13.84 12.57 -16.25
C SER A 174 14.93 12.73 -15.19
N ALA A 175 14.62 13.37 -14.05
CA ALA A 175 15.53 13.52 -12.92
C ALA A 175 15.53 12.30 -11.97
N LYS A 176 14.69 11.30 -12.21
CA LYS A 176 14.50 10.16 -11.31
C LYS A 176 14.88 8.85 -12.00
N LYS A 177 15.68 8.03 -11.31
CA LYS A 177 15.95 6.64 -11.66
C LYS A 177 14.84 5.75 -11.12
N ILE A 178 14.13 5.04 -11.99
CA ILE A 178 13.00 4.18 -11.63
C ILE A 178 13.41 2.72 -11.77
N ILE A 179 13.35 1.98 -10.66
CA ILE A 179 13.66 0.56 -10.59
C ILE A 179 12.37 -0.17 -10.25
N VAL A 180 12.08 -1.26 -10.95
CA VAL A 180 10.97 -2.15 -10.63
C VAL A 180 11.53 -3.55 -10.40
N VAL A 181 11.18 -4.14 -9.25
CA VAL A 181 11.44 -5.54 -8.92
C VAL A 181 10.10 -6.25 -8.81
N ASP A 182 9.84 -7.19 -9.70
CA ASP A 182 8.57 -7.93 -9.76
C ASP A 182 8.82 -9.31 -10.36
N VAL A 183 7.82 -10.20 -10.32
CA VAL A 183 7.90 -11.54 -10.93
C VAL A 183 7.43 -11.54 -12.40
N ARG A 184 6.97 -10.38 -12.88
CA ARG A 184 6.40 -10.18 -14.21
C ARG A 184 6.55 -8.74 -14.67
N GLU A 185 6.43 -8.53 -15.98
CA GLU A 185 6.23 -7.19 -16.52
C GLU A 185 4.85 -6.64 -16.10
N THR A 186 4.83 -5.38 -15.69
CA THR A 186 3.61 -4.69 -15.25
C THR A 186 3.46 -3.36 -15.98
N ARG A 187 2.29 -2.72 -15.86
CA ARG A 187 2.15 -1.34 -16.36
C ARG A 187 3.08 -0.35 -15.64
N THR A 188 3.49 -0.65 -14.42
CA THR A 188 4.49 0.15 -13.71
C THR A 188 5.89 -0.05 -14.30
N SER A 189 6.27 -1.28 -14.68
CA SER A 189 7.60 -1.56 -15.26
C SER A 189 7.83 -0.89 -16.62
N LYS A 190 6.77 -0.58 -17.38
CA LYS A 190 6.88 0.18 -18.63
C LYS A 190 7.46 1.59 -18.45
N ASN A 191 7.44 2.13 -17.24
CA ASN A 191 8.04 3.42 -16.90
C ASN A 191 9.39 3.27 -16.19
N ALA A 192 9.91 2.05 -16.04
CA ALA A 192 11.16 1.78 -15.32
C ALA A 192 12.38 2.01 -16.21
N ASP A 193 13.47 2.50 -15.62
CA ASP A 193 14.80 2.49 -16.24
C ASP A 193 15.47 1.12 -16.09
N LYS A 194 15.13 0.39 -15.02
CA LYS A 194 15.59 -0.98 -14.77
C LYS A 194 14.43 -1.82 -14.26
N LEU A 195 14.14 -2.90 -14.97
CA LEU A 195 13.27 -3.96 -14.52
C LEU A 195 14.14 -5.15 -14.10
N VAL A 196 13.89 -5.67 -12.91
CA VAL A 196 14.50 -6.92 -12.42
C VAL A 196 13.37 -7.92 -12.22
N ILE A 197 13.39 -8.97 -13.04
CA ILE A 197 12.44 -10.08 -12.93
C ILE A 197 13.03 -11.14 -12.02
N ILE A 198 12.40 -11.37 -10.88
CA ILE A 198 12.78 -12.40 -9.92
C ILE A 198 11.85 -13.62 -10.03
N GLN A 199 12.34 -14.78 -9.59
CA GLN A 199 11.50 -15.96 -9.44
C GLN A 199 10.46 -15.75 -8.32
N PRO A 200 9.22 -16.26 -8.48
CA PRO A 200 8.22 -16.15 -7.43
C PRO A 200 8.68 -16.76 -6.09
N GLY A 201 8.59 -15.96 -5.02
CA GLY A 201 8.93 -16.40 -3.67
C GLY A 201 10.41 -16.39 -3.32
N THR A 202 11.25 -15.73 -4.13
CA THR A 202 12.70 -15.58 -3.87
C THR A 202 13.09 -14.15 -3.44
N ASP A 203 12.11 -13.33 -3.01
CA ASP A 203 12.35 -11.96 -2.55
C ASP A 203 13.39 -11.91 -1.43
N TYR A 204 13.28 -12.83 -0.46
CA TYR A 204 14.18 -12.88 0.70
C TYR A 204 15.63 -13.10 0.28
N GLU A 205 15.88 -14.05 -0.61
CA GLU A 205 17.21 -14.40 -1.11
C GLU A 205 17.80 -13.24 -1.91
N VAL A 206 17.00 -12.63 -2.80
CA VAL A 206 17.45 -11.49 -3.63
C VAL A 206 17.79 -10.27 -2.75
N ILE A 207 16.95 -9.95 -1.76
CA ILE A 207 17.23 -8.88 -0.80
C ILE A 207 18.51 -9.19 -0.01
N SER A 208 18.68 -10.44 0.44
CA SER A 208 19.89 -10.87 1.17
C SER A 208 21.16 -10.71 0.32
N ALA A 209 21.09 -11.07 -0.97
CA ALA A 209 22.20 -10.87 -1.90
C ALA A 209 22.54 -9.38 -2.07
N LEU A 210 21.53 -8.50 -2.21
CA LEU A 210 21.75 -7.06 -2.28
C LEU A 210 22.40 -6.52 -1.00
N ARG A 211 21.99 -6.99 0.18
CA ARG A 211 22.63 -6.60 1.45
C ARG A 211 24.09 -7.00 1.51
N MET A 212 24.42 -8.20 1.04
CA MET A 212 25.80 -8.68 0.95
C MET A 212 26.64 -7.82 -0.02
N LEU A 213 26.07 -7.41 -1.16
CA LEU A 213 26.72 -6.50 -2.10
C LEU A 213 26.95 -5.11 -1.50
N VAL A 214 25.94 -4.54 -0.83
CA VAL A 214 26.04 -3.26 -0.11
C VAL A 214 27.12 -3.32 0.97
N ALA A 215 27.20 -4.44 1.70
CA ALA A 215 28.21 -4.66 2.74
C ALA A 215 29.63 -4.96 2.21
N GLY A 216 29.85 -4.91 0.89
CA GLY A 216 31.16 -5.21 0.28
C GLY A 216 31.56 -6.70 0.32
N LYS A 217 30.59 -7.60 0.52
CA LYS A 217 30.81 -9.06 0.61
C LYS A 217 30.29 -9.79 -0.64
N GLY A 218 30.46 -9.18 -1.81
CA GLY A 218 29.97 -9.70 -3.10
C GLY A 218 30.52 -11.07 -3.47
N ASP A 219 31.71 -11.45 -2.99
CA ASP A 219 32.32 -12.76 -3.24
C ASP A 219 31.52 -13.92 -2.64
N MET A 220 30.72 -13.65 -1.60
CA MET A 220 29.84 -14.65 -0.96
C MET A 220 28.49 -14.80 -1.67
N VAL A 221 28.19 -13.94 -2.65
CA VAL A 221 26.94 -14.01 -3.41
C VAL A 221 27.08 -15.05 -4.53
N PRO A 222 26.15 -16.03 -4.63
CA PRO A 222 26.12 -16.99 -5.73
C PRO A 222 26.02 -16.32 -7.11
N GLU A 223 26.42 -17.02 -8.16
CA GLU A 223 26.38 -16.50 -9.54
C GLU A 223 24.96 -16.20 -10.06
N GLU A 224 23.94 -16.82 -9.46
CA GLU A 224 22.53 -16.52 -9.68
C GLU A 224 21.77 -16.61 -8.35
N VAL A 225 20.88 -15.64 -8.09
CA VAL A 225 20.00 -15.62 -6.93
C VAL A 225 18.60 -15.24 -7.36
N GLY A 226 17.61 -16.09 -7.08
CA GLY A 226 16.21 -15.82 -7.42
C GLY A 226 15.96 -15.62 -8.91
N GLY A 227 16.71 -16.31 -9.78
CA GLY A 227 16.64 -16.16 -11.24
C GLY A 227 17.35 -14.91 -11.79
N VAL A 228 18.09 -14.17 -10.96
CA VAL A 228 18.83 -12.98 -11.38
C VAL A 228 20.33 -13.23 -11.25
N ALA A 229 21.06 -12.98 -12.34
CA ALA A 229 22.50 -13.14 -12.36
C ALA A 229 23.20 -12.15 -11.40
N LYS A 230 24.29 -12.58 -10.78
CA LYS A 230 25.08 -11.80 -9.82
C LYS A 230 25.53 -10.45 -10.36
N ASN A 231 25.94 -10.40 -11.63
CA ASN A 231 26.35 -9.15 -12.29
C ASN A 231 25.19 -8.14 -12.39
N GLU A 232 23.97 -8.62 -12.63
CA GLU A 232 22.77 -7.78 -12.63
C GLU A 232 22.42 -7.29 -11.22
N LEU A 233 22.53 -8.15 -10.20
CA LEU A 233 22.36 -7.75 -8.80
C LEU A 233 23.43 -6.75 -8.36
N ALA A 234 24.68 -6.93 -8.78
CA ALA A 234 25.76 -5.98 -8.52
C ALA A 234 25.49 -4.63 -9.19
N SER A 235 25.01 -4.63 -10.44
CA SER A 235 24.59 -3.41 -11.13
C SER A 235 23.43 -2.71 -10.41
N LEU A 236 22.43 -3.47 -9.95
CA LEU A 236 21.34 -2.93 -9.14
C LEU A 236 21.86 -2.33 -7.83
N SER A 237 22.72 -3.04 -7.10
CA SER A 237 23.33 -2.54 -5.86
C SER A 237 24.10 -1.23 -6.08
N GLN A 238 24.83 -1.11 -7.19
CA GLN A 238 25.54 0.13 -7.55
C GLN A 238 24.55 1.28 -7.84
N MET A 239 23.45 1.01 -8.54
CA MET A 239 22.40 2.02 -8.76
C MET A 239 21.79 2.51 -7.45
N LEU A 240 21.55 1.60 -6.49
CA LEU A 240 21.03 1.96 -5.17
C LEU A 240 22.04 2.81 -4.40
N LEU A 241 23.31 2.41 -4.35
CA LEU A 241 24.38 3.16 -3.66
C LEU A 241 24.64 4.55 -4.28
N ALA A 242 24.38 4.72 -5.58
CA ALA A 242 24.58 5.98 -6.29
C ALA A 242 23.45 7.02 -6.09
N ALA A 243 22.33 6.64 -5.46
CA ALA A 243 21.24 7.58 -5.19
C ALA A 243 21.71 8.73 -4.27
N LYS A 244 21.13 9.92 -4.40
CA LYS A 244 21.24 10.98 -3.39
C LYS A 244 20.15 10.84 -2.34
N PHE A 245 18.95 10.46 -2.78
CA PHE A 245 17.82 10.12 -1.92
C PHE A 245 17.00 9.02 -2.60
N GLY A 246 17.07 7.81 -2.05
CA GLY A 246 16.31 6.67 -2.51
C GLY A 246 14.99 6.49 -1.75
N ALA A 247 13.94 6.05 -2.43
CA ALA A 247 12.69 5.63 -1.82
C ALA A 247 12.23 4.27 -2.35
N VAL A 248 12.04 3.31 -1.43
CA VAL A 248 11.49 1.99 -1.73
C VAL A 248 10.00 1.98 -1.40
N PHE A 249 9.17 1.79 -2.41
CA PHE A 249 7.75 1.49 -2.26
C PHE A 249 7.55 0.00 -2.47
N PHE A 250 6.87 -0.65 -1.53
CA PHE A 250 6.64 -2.10 -1.61
C PHE A 250 5.18 -2.48 -1.39
N GLY A 251 4.75 -3.60 -1.96
CA GLY A 251 3.36 -4.04 -1.91
C GLY A 251 3.18 -5.52 -1.61
N LEU A 252 2.06 -6.05 -2.09
CA LEU A 252 1.62 -7.41 -1.79
C LEU A 252 2.53 -8.49 -2.37
N GLY A 253 3.33 -8.17 -3.38
CA GLY A 253 4.31 -9.09 -3.95
C GLY A 253 5.32 -9.60 -2.92
N ILE A 254 5.60 -8.82 -1.87
CA ILE A 254 6.50 -9.25 -0.79
C ILE A 254 5.78 -9.61 0.52
N THR A 255 4.58 -9.09 0.77
CA THR A 255 3.82 -9.45 1.98
C THR A 255 3.08 -10.78 1.85
N HIS A 256 2.67 -11.17 0.64
CA HIS A 256 1.91 -12.40 0.38
C HIS A 256 2.77 -13.55 -0.15
N SER A 257 4.00 -13.29 -0.61
CA SER A 257 4.93 -14.33 -1.06
C SER A 257 5.54 -15.10 0.11
N ARG A 258 6.24 -16.20 -0.21
CA ARG A 258 7.01 -17.00 0.77
C ARG A 258 7.92 -16.07 1.58
N GLY A 259 7.94 -16.25 2.91
CA GLY A 259 8.69 -15.40 3.84
C GLY A 259 7.82 -14.32 4.53
N ARG A 260 6.83 -13.75 3.84
CA ARG A 260 5.89 -12.74 4.37
C ARG A 260 6.60 -11.63 5.16
N TYR A 261 6.48 -11.60 6.49
CA TYR A 261 7.06 -10.55 7.33
C TYR A 261 8.58 -10.59 7.34
N LYS A 262 9.20 -11.76 7.11
CA LYS A 262 10.65 -11.87 6.97
C LYS A 262 11.20 -11.24 5.69
N ASN A 263 10.39 -11.15 4.64
CA ASN A 263 10.74 -10.34 3.46
C ASN A 263 10.80 -8.86 3.84
N ILE A 264 9.84 -8.41 4.67
CA ILE A 264 9.76 -7.01 5.10
C ILE A 264 10.91 -6.67 6.04
N ASP A 265 11.15 -7.50 7.07
CA ASP A 265 12.32 -7.41 7.95
C ASP A 265 13.60 -7.23 7.12
N ASN A 266 13.81 -8.10 6.13
CA ASN A 266 15.01 -8.05 5.30
C ASN A 266 15.07 -6.78 4.43
N ALA A 267 13.95 -6.32 3.87
CA ALA A 267 13.87 -5.08 3.09
C ALA A 267 14.14 -3.84 3.96
N LEU A 268 13.61 -3.80 5.19
CA LEU A 268 13.89 -2.76 6.17
C LEU A 268 15.38 -2.75 6.53
N SER A 269 15.97 -3.93 6.72
CA SER A 269 17.39 -4.10 6.98
C SER A 269 18.26 -3.63 5.80
N LEU A 270 17.90 -3.95 4.56
CA LEU A 270 18.58 -3.44 3.36
C LEU A 270 18.57 -1.90 3.32
N VAL A 271 17.44 -1.28 3.62
CA VAL A 271 17.32 0.18 3.65
C VAL A 271 18.17 0.76 4.78
N THR A 272 18.24 0.12 5.94
CA THR A 272 19.16 0.51 7.03
C THR A 272 20.62 0.39 6.60
N ASP A 273 21.00 -0.71 5.94
CA ASP A 273 22.36 -0.92 5.42
C ASP A 273 22.72 0.17 4.38
N LEU A 274 21.82 0.48 3.45
CA LEU A 274 21.99 1.57 2.49
C LEU A 274 22.17 2.94 3.17
N ASN A 275 21.47 3.20 4.27
CA ASN A 275 21.60 4.46 5.03
C ASN A 275 22.98 4.69 5.65
N SER A 276 23.85 3.67 5.71
CA SER A 276 25.25 3.87 6.07
C SER A 276 26.10 4.50 4.94
N HIS A 277 25.58 4.55 3.72
CA HIS A 277 26.26 5.08 2.52
C HIS A 277 25.51 6.22 1.86
N THR A 278 24.18 6.14 1.77
CA THR A 278 23.32 7.13 1.10
C THR A 278 21.93 7.16 1.72
N LYS A 279 21.21 8.29 1.62
CA LYS A 279 19.89 8.41 2.24
C LYS A 279 18.87 7.53 1.52
N PHE A 280 18.29 6.56 2.23
CA PHE A 280 17.15 5.78 1.76
C PHE A 280 15.99 5.80 2.74
N VAL A 281 14.78 5.67 2.20
CA VAL A 281 13.55 5.45 2.97
C VAL A 281 12.73 4.33 2.35
N ILE A 282 11.83 3.73 3.14
CA ILE A 282 10.95 2.66 2.69
C ILE A 282 9.52 2.89 3.18
N MET A 283 8.55 2.59 2.33
CA MET A 283 7.14 2.83 2.59
C MET A 283 6.26 1.70 2.02
N PRO A 284 5.34 1.13 2.84
CA PRO A 284 4.34 0.20 2.34
C PRO A 284 3.28 0.93 1.48
N MET A 285 2.94 0.36 0.34
CA MET A 285 1.85 0.81 -0.54
C MET A 285 0.49 0.36 0.00
N ARG A 286 0.08 0.94 1.15
CA ARG A 286 -1.14 0.57 1.88
C ARG A 286 -2.37 0.57 0.96
N GLY A 287 -3.19 -0.47 1.08
CA GLY A 287 -4.30 -0.76 0.16
C GLY A 287 -5.46 0.23 0.24
N HIS A 288 -6.36 0.06 1.21
CA HIS A 288 -7.55 0.91 1.38
C HIS A 288 -7.21 2.30 1.93
N TYR A 289 -8.05 3.29 1.60
CA TYR A 289 -7.81 4.70 1.94
C TYR A 289 -7.59 4.96 3.44
N ASN A 290 -8.21 4.18 4.32
CA ASN A 290 -8.09 4.36 5.77
C ASN A 290 -7.66 3.09 6.50
N VAL A 291 -6.85 2.24 5.86
CA VAL A 291 -6.23 1.09 6.56
C VAL A 291 -5.08 1.53 7.47
N GLY A 292 -4.60 2.77 7.35
CA GLY A 292 -3.54 3.34 8.17
C GLY A 292 -4.04 4.08 9.40
N GLY A 293 -5.31 4.50 9.42
CA GLY A 293 -6.00 5.02 10.60
C GLY A 293 -6.55 3.88 11.43
#